data_AF-A0A1Q9LII2-F1
#
_entry.id   AF-A0A1Q9LII2-F1
#
_cell.length_a   1.000
_cell.length_b   1.000
_cell.length_c   1.000
_cell.angle_alpha   90.00
_cell.angle_beta   90.00
_cell.angle_gamma   90.00
#
_symmetry.space_group_name_H-M   'P 1'
#
loop_
_entity.id
_entity.type
_entity.pdbx_description
1 polymer ?
#
loop_
_entity_poly.entity_id
_entity_poly.type
_entity_poly.pdbx_seq_one_letter_code
_entity_poly.pdbx_strand_id
1 'polypeptide(L)'
;MTGMDLARLMEGLGTRGVSVLVKFDEERLADNGDPWTAVLTGPGVGPNGFIRYDGDTLPECLYVVLNKLCDQPGDWSWLPDDF
;
A
#
# COMPACT_ATOMS: atom_id res chain seq x y z
N MET A 1 -0.31 -15.36 -13.24
CA MET A 1 -1.48 -14.75 -12.55
C MET A 1 -1.51 -13.29 -12.93
N THR A 2 -2.57 -12.83 -13.58
CA THR A 2 -2.74 -11.41 -13.92
C THR A 2 -2.81 -10.61 -12.63
N GLY A 3 -1.92 -9.63 -12.48
CA GLY A 3 -1.81 -8.78 -11.29
C GLY A 3 -3.18 -8.22 -10.88
N MET A 4 -3.39 -8.14 -9.58
CA MET A 4 -4.62 -7.60 -9.02
C MET A 4 -4.94 -6.24 -9.63
N ASP A 5 -6.21 -6.06 -10.00
CA ASP A 5 -6.73 -4.77 -10.41
C ASP A 5 -6.57 -3.79 -9.25
N LEU A 6 -5.65 -2.82 -9.42
CA LEU A 6 -5.34 -1.82 -8.42
C LEU A 6 -6.60 -1.07 -7.95
N ALA A 7 -7.56 -0.85 -8.85
CA ALA A 7 -8.82 -0.20 -8.49
C ALA A 7 -9.61 -1.04 -7.47
N ARG A 8 -9.75 -2.35 -7.71
CA ARG A 8 -10.45 -3.26 -6.79
C ARG A 8 -9.75 -3.36 -5.43
N LEU A 9 -8.42 -3.39 -5.41
CA LEU A 9 -7.66 -3.35 -4.17
C LEU A 9 -7.98 -2.07 -3.39
N MET A 10 -7.89 -0.91 -4.04
CA MET A 10 -8.13 0.39 -3.40
C MET A 10 -9.57 0.54 -2.91
N GLU A 11 -10.56 0.08 -3.67
CA GLU A 11 -11.97 0.03 -3.25
C GLU A 11 -12.17 -0.90 -2.04
N GLY A 12 -11.56 -2.08 -2.06
CA GLY A 12 -11.59 -3.04 -0.96
C GLY A 12 -11.00 -2.48 0.33
N LEU A 13 -9.90 -1.74 0.24
CA LEU A 13 -9.28 -1.02 1.36
C LEU A 13 -10.18 0.13 1.86
N GLY A 14 -10.72 0.94 0.94
CA GLY A 14 -11.58 2.06 1.27
C GLY A 14 -12.83 1.67 2.05
N THR A 15 -13.50 0.57 1.64
CA THR A 15 -14.67 0.03 2.36
C THR A 15 -14.35 -0.46 3.79
N ARG A 16 -13.07 -0.63 4.12
CA ARG A 16 -12.57 -1.08 5.44
C ARG A 16 -11.89 0.03 6.23
N GLY A 17 -12.11 1.29 5.85
CA GLY A 17 -11.57 2.45 6.57
C GLY A 17 -10.06 2.65 6.36
N VAL A 18 -9.54 2.20 5.22
CA VAL A 18 -8.15 2.43 4.81
C VAL A 18 -8.14 3.34 3.58
N SER A 19 -7.61 4.54 3.75
CA SER A 19 -7.29 5.46 2.66
C SER A 19 -5.93 5.13 2.09
N VAL A 20 -5.80 5.14 0.76
CA VAL A 20 -4.59 4.74 0.03
C VAL A 20 -4.07 5.91 -0.80
N LEU A 21 -2.76 6.18 -0.71
CA LEU A 21 -2.05 7.06 -1.64
C LEU A 21 -0.87 6.29 -2.24
N VAL A 22 -0.82 6.25 -3.56
CA VAL A 22 0.34 5.77 -4.32
C VAL A 22 0.84 6.94 -5.16
N LYS A 23 2.14 7.20 -5.13
CA LYS A 23 2.78 8.29 -5.88
C LYS A 23 4.04 7.77 -6.57
N PHE A 24 4.23 8.18 -7.83
CA PHE A 24 5.53 8.19 -8.49
C PHE A 24 6.10 9.61 -8.46
N ASP A 25 7.36 9.74 -8.07
CA ASP A 25 8.05 11.01 -7.84
C ASP A 25 9.21 11.14 -8.84
N GLU A 26 9.02 11.92 -9.90
CA GLU A 26 10.03 12.07 -10.98
C GLU A 26 11.29 12.82 -10.52
N GLU A 27 11.15 13.74 -9.56
CA GLU A 27 12.29 14.47 -8.99
C GLU A 27 13.19 13.51 -8.23
N ARG A 28 12.58 12.61 -7.44
CA ARG A 28 13.33 11.59 -6.70
C ARG A 28 13.99 10.57 -7.62
N LEU A 29 13.34 10.21 -8.73
CA LEU A 29 13.99 9.38 -9.76
C LEU A 29 15.22 10.09 -10.33
N ALA A 30 15.11 11.38 -10.66
CA ALA A 30 16.22 12.16 -11.22
C ALA A 30 17.41 12.25 -10.26
N ASP A 31 17.13 12.21 -8.95
CA ASP A 31 18.14 12.17 -7.88
C ASP A 31 18.66 10.76 -7.53
N ASN A 32 18.29 9.72 -8.31
CA ASN A 32 18.62 8.30 -8.07
C ASN A 32 18.11 7.74 -6.73
N GLY A 33 16.98 8.24 -6.22
CA GLY A 33 16.28 7.67 -5.07
C GLY A 33 15.03 6.89 -5.45
N ASP A 34 14.43 6.24 -4.44
CA ASP A 34 13.23 5.39 -4.54
C ASP A 34 11.99 6.16 -5.03
N PRO A 35 11.60 6.06 -6.31
CA PRO A 35 10.63 6.96 -6.91
C PRO A 35 9.18 6.67 -6.51
N TRP A 36 8.89 5.49 -5.96
CA TRP A 36 7.56 5.13 -5.51
C TRP A 36 7.35 5.43 -4.03
N THR A 37 6.16 5.90 -3.69
CA THR A 37 5.68 6.04 -2.33
C THR A 37 4.30 5.39 -2.24
N ALA A 38 4.10 4.50 -1.26
CA ALA A 38 2.80 3.99 -0.87
C ALA A 38 2.49 4.37 0.59
N VAL A 39 1.29 4.90 0.82
CA VAL A 39 0.81 5.30 2.13
C VAL A 39 -0.59 4.75 2.36
N LEU A 40 -0.79 4.10 3.50
CA LEU A 40 -2.08 3.72 4.04
C LEU A 40 -2.38 4.57 5.27
N THR A 41 -3.59 5.10 5.39
CA THR A 41 -4.04 5.86 6.56
C THR A 41 -5.47 5.50 6.94
N GLY A 42 -5.88 5.89 8.15
CA GLY A 42 -7.26 5.76 8.60
C GLY A 42 -7.44 4.72 9.72
N PRO A 43 -8.67 4.56 10.23
CA PRO A 43 -8.96 3.70 11.38
C PRO A 43 -8.62 2.22 11.13
N GLY A 44 -8.63 1.75 9.88
CA GLY A 44 -8.25 0.38 9.54
C GLY A 44 -6.74 0.11 9.66
N VAL A 45 -5.89 1.13 9.82
CA VAL A 45 -4.42 1.00 9.85
C VAL A 45 -3.88 0.81 11.28
N GLY A 46 -4.76 0.57 12.24
CA GLY A 46 -4.39 0.36 13.63
C GLY A 46 -4.03 1.66 14.37
N PRO A 47 -3.50 1.56 15.61
CA PRO A 47 -3.40 2.69 16.54
C PRO A 47 -2.43 3.79 16.09
N ASN A 48 -1.44 3.46 15.24
CA ASN A 48 -0.49 4.44 14.71
C ASN A 48 -1.11 5.32 13.60
N GLY A 49 -2.24 4.89 13.01
CA GLY A 49 -3.01 5.65 12.03
C GLY A 49 -2.36 5.82 10.65
N PHE A 50 -1.14 5.34 10.43
CA PHE A 50 -0.48 5.34 9.12
C PHE A 50 0.53 4.19 8.94
N ILE A 51 0.64 3.71 7.71
CA ILE A 51 1.72 2.84 7.20
C ILE A 51 2.28 3.53 5.97
N ARG A 52 3.61 3.64 5.87
CA ARG A 52 4.30 4.20 4.71
C ARG A 52 5.47 3.33 4.29
N TYR A 53 5.71 3.28 2.99
CA TYR A 53 6.93 2.77 2.41
C TYR A 53 7.28 3.52 1.13
N ASP A 54 8.56 3.82 0.97
CA ASP A 54 9.15 4.35 -0.27
C ASP A 54 10.01 3.22 -0.87
N GLY A 55 9.97 3.01 -2.19
CA GLY A 55 10.68 1.91 -2.85
C GLY A 55 10.90 2.09 -4.36
N ASP A 56 11.58 1.12 -4.97
CA ASP A 56 12.02 1.18 -6.37
C ASP A 56 10.90 0.85 -7.35
N THR A 57 9.95 0.02 -6.93
CA THR A 57 8.84 -0.42 -7.78
C THR A 57 7.49 -0.36 -7.06
N LEU A 58 6.41 -0.13 -7.84
CA LEU A 58 5.06 -0.16 -7.29
C LEU A 58 4.70 -1.50 -6.61
N PRO A 59 4.97 -2.69 -7.21
CA PRO A 59 4.66 -3.98 -6.58
C PRO A 59 5.36 -4.16 -5.24
N GLU A 60 6.64 -3.80 -5.15
CA GLU A 60 7.39 -3.82 -3.89
C GLU A 60 6.73 -2.93 -2.83
N CYS A 61 6.38 -1.69 -3.18
CA CYS A 61 5.73 -0.80 -2.24
C CYS A 61 4.39 -1.35 -1.75
N LEU A 62 3.57 -1.91 -2.64
CA LEU A 62 2.29 -2.53 -2.29
C LEU A 62 2.50 -3.75 -1.40
N TYR A 63 3.42 -4.65 -1.75
CA TYR A 63 3.77 -5.82 -0.94
C TYR A 63 4.13 -5.41 0.49
N VAL A 64 5.01 -4.44 0.67
CA VAL A 64 5.47 -4.03 2.00
C VAL A 64 4.36 -3.38 2.82
N VAL A 65 3.60 -2.44 2.25
CA VAL A 65 2.54 -1.76 3.03
C VAL A 65 1.38 -2.69 3.36
N LEU A 66 1.05 -3.65 2.49
CA LEU A 66 -0.04 -4.60 2.73
C LEU A 66 0.35 -5.68 3.72
N ASN A 67 1.58 -6.18 3.70
CA ASN A 67 2.06 -7.06 4.77
C ASN A 67 2.04 -6.37 6.14
N LYS A 68 2.48 -5.11 6.21
CA LYS A 68 2.37 -4.31 7.44
C LYS A 68 0.92 -4.07 7.88
N LEU A 69 -0.01 -4.01 6.93
CA LEU A 69 -1.45 -3.91 7.23
C LEU A 69 -1.98 -5.23 7.80
N CYS A 70 -1.55 -6.38 7.26
CA CYS A 70 -1.90 -7.70 7.78
C CYS A 70 -1.46 -7.90 9.25
N ASP A 71 -0.41 -7.21 9.69
CA ASP A 71 0.03 -7.19 11.09
C ASP A 71 -0.88 -6.34 12.01
N GLN A 72 -1.79 -5.52 11.45
CA GLN A 72 -2.74 -4.70 12.22
C GLN A 72 -4.02 -5.48 12.55
N PRO A 73 -4.71 -5.15 13.65
CA PRO A 73 -6.02 -5.72 13.95
C PRO A 73 -7.03 -5.46 12.81
N GLY A 74 -7.66 -6.51 12.30
CA GLY A 74 -8.64 -6.43 11.22
C GLY A 74 -8.82 -7.77 10.50
N ASP A 75 -9.77 -7.84 9.58
CA ASP A 75 -9.90 -8.98 8.66
C ASP A 75 -9.25 -8.63 7.32
N TRP A 76 -8.04 -9.15 7.14
CA TRP A 76 -7.20 -8.96 5.96
C TRP A 76 -7.08 -10.22 5.10
N SER A 77 -7.85 -11.28 5.40
CA SER A 77 -7.81 -12.57 4.71
C SER A 77 -8.21 -12.52 3.22
N TRP A 78 -8.79 -11.39 2.79
CA TRP A 78 -9.18 -11.14 1.39
C TRP A 78 -8.04 -10.55 0.55
N LEU A 79 -6.97 -10.07 1.17
CA LEU A 79 -5.78 -9.62 0.45
C LEU A 79 -5.08 -10.84 -0.17
N PRO A 80 -4.55 -10.74 -1.39
CA PRO A 80 -3.83 -11.84 -2.00
C PRO A 80 -2.49 -12.06 -1.32
N ASP A 81 -2.06 -13.32 -1.32
CA ASP A 81 -0.80 -13.76 -0.73
C ASP A 81 0.44 -13.32 -1.54
N ASP A 82 0.27 -12.99 -2.82
CA ASP A 82 1.34 -12.67 -3.76
C ASP A 82 1.22 -11.26 -4.36
N PHE A 83 2.28 -10.44 -4.23
CA PHE A 83 2.49 -9.17 -4.93
C PHE A 83 3.86 -9.11 -5.59
#